data_AF-A0A3Q4NA34-F1
#
_entry.id   AF-A0A3Q4NA34-F1
#
_cell.length_a   1.000
_cell.length_b   1.000
_cell.length_c   1.000
_cell.angle_alpha   90.00
_cell.angle_beta   90.00
_cell.angle_gamma   90.00
#
_symmetry.space_group_name_H-M   'P 1'
#
loop_
_entity.id
_entity.type
_entity.pdbx_description
1 polymer ?
#
loop_
_entity_poly.entity_id
_entity_poly.type
_entity_poly.pdbx_seq_one_letter_code
_entity_poly.pdbx_strand_id
1 'polypeptide(L)'
;QRNIQNLPIDIQTSKLLDWLVDRRHCNLKWQSAVKVIREKINAAIQDMPENEEIKALLSGSCSSAKTFMLLLSRNVSYEGPALRRQLAKAQQLQQELSRREVECQSSAADLRERYYAACKQYGITGENVPRELQALVKDLPAVLDEVGKDAARLEEQIQLYAAFTNFAELLSLRLPHQDPGSGGIDWGDSAEAPIEIEIVDVGTDCPEGVARGEDALTVLENPQSRSRFIDQLMELEVFLTQRLTEMREEGDVVAMSQFQQAPSVIQGQTCEHIQAMLSEVQDLLGRLTSLRMQHLFMIHASPRYVERVSEMLRQKMKQADILVLKGATMAEKRQEALQEQSRLEPRVDLLAGCTRELQKLIEADISKRYHNRPVNLMGVNI
;
A
#
# COMPACT_ATOMS: atom_id res chain seq x y z
N GLN A 1 38.77 -60.11 -38.92
CA GLN A 1 39.64 -59.12 -38.25
C GLN A 1 38.91 -57.78 -38.24
N ARG A 2 38.46 -57.29 -37.07
CA ARG A 2 37.80 -55.98 -36.99
C ARG A 2 38.84 -54.90 -37.31
N ASN A 3 38.48 -53.99 -38.21
CA ASN A 3 39.38 -53.00 -38.78
C ASN A 3 39.78 -51.97 -37.69
N ILE A 4 40.85 -52.23 -36.95
CA ILE A 4 41.38 -51.37 -35.85
C ILE A 4 41.65 -49.94 -36.34
N GLN A 5 41.85 -49.78 -37.65
CA GLN A 5 42.05 -48.50 -38.31
C GLN A 5 40.82 -47.56 -38.26
N ASN A 6 39.61 -48.05 -37.98
CA ASN A 6 38.39 -47.22 -37.95
C ASN A 6 37.95 -46.79 -36.55
N LEU A 7 38.68 -47.16 -35.49
CA LEU A 7 38.32 -46.79 -34.11
C LEU A 7 38.66 -45.30 -33.85
N PRO A 8 37.72 -44.51 -33.27
CA PRO A 8 37.96 -43.11 -32.95
C PRO A 8 39.04 -42.94 -31.88
N ILE A 9 39.76 -41.82 -31.96
CA ILE A 9 40.74 -41.39 -30.98
C ILE A 9 40.05 -40.36 -30.08
N ASP A 10 39.63 -40.79 -28.90
CA ASP A 10 39.01 -39.89 -27.93
C ASP A 10 40.08 -39.31 -26.99
N ILE A 11 40.11 -37.99 -26.86
CA ILE A 11 41.08 -37.29 -26.01
C ILE A 11 40.35 -36.30 -25.12
N GLN A 12 40.56 -36.39 -23.81
CA GLN A 12 40.02 -35.42 -22.88
C GLN A 12 40.80 -34.10 -23.00
N THR A 13 40.09 -32.98 -23.13
CA THR A 13 40.68 -31.63 -23.33
C THR A 13 41.73 -31.30 -22.26
N SER A 14 41.48 -31.67 -21.01
CA SER A 14 42.41 -31.48 -19.89
C SER A 14 43.72 -32.27 -20.03
N LYS A 15 43.73 -33.37 -20.79
CA LYS A 15 44.89 -34.25 -20.99
C LYS A 15 45.53 -34.11 -22.37
N LEU A 16 44.98 -33.25 -23.24
CA LEU A 16 45.42 -33.15 -24.63
C LEU A 16 46.87 -32.62 -24.74
N LEU A 17 47.33 -31.81 -23.79
CA LEU A 17 48.73 -31.38 -23.72
C LEU A 17 49.68 -32.56 -23.48
N ASP A 18 49.40 -33.36 -22.45
CA ASP A 18 50.21 -34.52 -22.06
C ASP A 18 50.16 -35.59 -23.16
N TRP A 19 48.96 -35.82 -23.72
CA TRP A 19 48.74 -36.74 -24.83
C TRP A 19 49.62 -36.42 -26.05
N LEU A 20 49.76 -35.13 -26.40
CA LEU A 20 50.59 -34.65 -27.51
C LEU A 20 52.09 -34.73 -27.20
N VAL A 21 52.50 -34.48 -25.94
CA VAL A 21 53.91 -34.56 -25.51
C VAL A 21 54.37 -36.03 -25.45
N ASP A 22 53.58 -36.93 -24.86
CA ASP A 22 53.86 -38.36 -24.77
C ASP A 22 54.06 -39.00 -26.15
N ARG A 23 53.25 -38.58 -27.12
CA ARG A 23 53.31 -39.03 -28.52
C ARG A 23 54.32 -38.25 -29.37
N ARG A 24 55.14 -37.40 -28.74
CA ARG A 24 56.21 -36.59 -29.37
C ARG A 24 55.73 -35.67 -30.49
N HIS A 25 54.46 -35.32 -30.52
CA HIS A 25 53.92 -34.30 -31.44
C HIS A 25 54.41 -32.89 -31.06
N CYS A 26 54.96 -32.72 -29.85
CA CYS A 26 55.58 -31.47 -29.37
C CYS A 26 56.85 -31.76 -28.54
N ASN A 27 57.96 -31.08 -28.84
CA ASN A 27 59.23 -31.19 -28.08
C ASN A 27 59.18 -30.35 -26.79
N LEU A 28 59.85 -30.78 -25.69
CA LEU A 28 59.85 -30.12 -24.37
C LEU A 28 60.36 -28.65 -24.38
N LYS A 29 61.24 -28.26 -25.32
CA LYS A 29 61.78 -26.89 -25.44
C LYS A 29 60.77 -25.85 -25.98
N TRP A 30 59.51 -26.22 -26.13
CA TRP A 30 58.43 -25.39 -26.67
C TRP A 30 58.07 -24.14 -25.83
N GLN A 31 58.24 -24.24 -24.50
CA GLN A 31 57.71 -23.27 -23.52
C GLN A 31 58.34 -21.88 -23.63
N SER A 32 59.63 -21.82 -23.97
CA SER A 32 60.36 -20.56 -24.14
C SER A 32 59.90 -19.79 -25.40
N ALA A 33 59.64 -20.50 -26.50
CA ALA A 33 59.16 -19.89 -27.74
C ALA A 33 57.73 -19.32 -27.61
N VAL A 34 56.84 -20.02 -26.90
CA VAL A 34 55.46 -19.59 -26.69
C VAL A 34 55.38 -18.40 -25.72
N LYS A 35 56.25 -18.32 -24.72
CA LYS A 35 56.31 -17.18 -23.79
C LYS A 35 56.61 -15.88 -24.54
N VAL A 36 57.56 -15.91 -25.47
CA VAL A 36 57.92 -14.76 -26.33
C VAL A 36 56.77 -14.36 -27.26
N ILE A 37 56.05 -15.33 -27.84
CA ILE A 37 54.88 -15.06 -28.69
C ILE A 37 53.73 -14.46 -27.86
N ARG A 38 53.51 -14.97 -26.64
CA ARG A 38 52.46 -14.49 -25.73
C ARG A 38 52.72 -13.06 -25.23
N GLU A 39 53.97 -12.73 -24.95
CA GLU A 39 54.39 -11.37 -24.60
C GLU A 39 54.15 -10.40 -25.77
N LYS A 40 54.44 -10.82 -27.01
CA LYS A 40 54.18 -10.03 -28.22
C LYS A 40 52.70 -9.84 -28.52
N ILE A 41 51.88 -10.87 -28.35
CA ILE A 41 50.43 -10.80 -28.54
C ILE A 41 49.79 -9.89 -27.47
N ASN A 42 50.18 -10.04 -26.20
CA ASN A 42 49.66 -9.18 -25.13
C ASN A 42 50.09 -7.71 -25.28
N ALA A 43 51.31 -7.45 -25.77
CA ALA A 43 51.77 -6.10 -26.11
C ALA A 43 50.97 -5.51 -27.28
N ALA A 44 50.68 -6.30 -28.32
CA ALA A 44 49.90 -5.88 -29.48
C ALA A 44 48.41 -5.63 -29.16
N ILE A 45 47.88 -6.27 -28.12
CA ILE A 45 46.48 -6.08 -27.68
C ILE A 45 46.31 -4.80 -26.85
N GLN A 46 47.36 -4.31 -26.18
CA GLN A 46 47.24 -3.11 -25.33
C GLN A 46 47.22 -1.78 -26.12
N ASP A 47 47.69 -1.76 -27.36
CA ASP A 47 47.98 -0.52 -28.10
C ASP A 47 47.05 -0.22 -29.28
N MET A 48 45.91 -0.91 -29.42
CA MET A 48 45.18 -0.92 -30.69
C MET A 48 43.64 -0.83 -30.55
N PRO A 49 42.98 0.19 -31.16
CA PRO A 49 41.52 0.26 -31.24
C PRO A 49 40.99 -0.75 -32.28
N GLU A 50 39.72 -1.13 -32.15
CA GLU A 50 39.07 -2.20 -32.93
C GLU A 50 39.27 -2.03 -34.45
N ASN A 51 40.06 -2.93 -35.06
CA ASN A 51 40.30 -2.95 -36.50
C ASN A 51 40.35 -4.40 -37.02
N GLU A 52 39.44 -4.72 -37.94
CA GLU A 52 39.22 -6.06 -38.50
C GLU A 52 40.41 -6.60 -39.33
N GLU A 53 41.36 -5.76 -39.77
CA GLU A 53 42.56 -6.22 -40.50
C GLU A 53 43.58 -6.96 -39.61
N ILE A 54 43.66 -6.65 -38.31
CA ILE A 54 44.57 -7.36 -37.40
C ILE A 54 44.01 -8.74 -37.04
N LYS A 55 42.68 -8.90 -37.04
CA LYS A 55 42.00 -10.20 -36.94
C LYS A 55 42.39 -11.11 -38.12
N ALA A 56 42.55 -10.54 -39.32
CA ALA A 56 43.04 -11.23 -40.50
C ALA A 56 44.55 -11.55 -40.42
N LEU A 57 45.38 -10.67 -39.84
CA LEU A 57 46.81 -10.95 -39.64
C LEU A 57 47.08 -12.03 -38.56
N LEU A 58 46.24 -12.11 -37.51
CA LEU A 58 46.30 -13.21 -36.53
C LEU A 58 45.81 -14.56 -37.11
N SER A 59 45.09 -14.54 -38.24
CA SER A 59 44.68 -15.74 -38.98
C SER A 59 45.79 -16.31 -39.90
N GLY A 60 46.84 -15.53 -40.16
CA GLY A 60 47.99 -15.93 -40.98
C GLY A 60 49.22 -16.28 -40.14
N SER A 61 49.50 -17.57 -40.00
CA SER A 61 50.67 -18.16 -39.31
C SER A 61 50.60 -18.25 -37.76
N CYS A 62 49.80 -19.20 -37.28
CA CYS A 62 50.11 -19.94 -36.04
C CYS A 62 50.33 -21.43 -36.39
N SER A 63 51.50 -21.77 -36.92
CA SER A 63 51.87 -23.14 -37.37
C SER A 63 52.24 -24.09 -36.22
N SER A 64 51.60 -23.97 -35.05
CA SER A 64 51.79 -24.92 -33.95
C SER A 64 50.48 -25.32 -33.30
N ALA A 65 50.12 -26.61 -33.43
CA ALA A 65 49.01 -27.27 -32.75
C ALA A 65 48.96 -26.97 -31.23
N LYS A 66 50.10 -26.62 -30.64
CA LYS A 66 50.26 -26.28 -29.22
C LYS A 66 49.68 -24.92 -28.82
N THR A 67 49.72 -23.92 -29.70
CA THR A 67 49.11 -22.59 -29.46
C THR A 67 47.58 -22.70 -29.47
N PHE A 68 47.04 -23.46 -30.42
CA PHE A 68 45.60 -23.79 -30.48
C PHE A 68 45.15 -24.56 -29.23
N MET A 69 45.95 -25.51 -28.73
CA MET A 69 45.65 -26.23 -27.50
C MET A 69 45.63 -25.32 -26.26
N LEU A 70 46.64 -24.45 -26.09
CA LEU A 70 46.69 -23.51 -24.96
C LEU A 70 45.52 -22.53 -24.98
N LEU A 71 45.13 -22.06 -26.17
CA LEU A 71 43.96 -21.19 -26.34
C LEU A 71 42.67 -21.94 -26.00
N LEU A 72 42.49 -23.18 -26.50
CA LEU A 72 41.34 -24.03 -26.18
C LEU A 72 41.23 -24.29 -24.67
N SER A 73 42.34 -24.66 -24.03
CA SER A 73 42.38 -24.89 -22.58
C SER A 73 42.06 -23.63 -21.78
N ARG A 74 42.56 -22.45 -22.20
CA ARG A 74 42.25 -21.17 -21.57
C ARG A 74 40.76 -20.82 -21.68
N ASN A 75 40.17 -21.02 -22.86
CA ASN A 75 38.74 -20.74 -23.11
C ASN A 75 37.84 -21.63 -22.26
N VAL A 76 38.14 -22.95 -22.22
CA VAL A 76 37.33 -23.95 -21.50
C VAL A 76 37.52 -23.84 -19.98
N SER A 77 38.74 -23.64 -19.49
CA SER A 77 39.04 -23.70 -18.05
C SER A 77 38.88 -22.36 -17.32
N TYR A 78 39.01 -21.23 -18.02
CA TYR A 78 39.04 -19.92 -17.36
C TYR A 78 38.06 -18.92 -17.96
N GLU A 79 38.16 -18.60 -19.25
CA GLU A 79 37.42 -17.47 -19.83
C GLU A 79 35.91 -17.74 -19.94
N GLY A 80 35.51 -18.91 -20.46
CA GLY A 80 34.11 -19.31 -20.55
C GLY A 80 33.42 -19.35 -19.18
N PRO A 81 33.98 -20.09 -18.19
CA PRO A 81 33.45 -20.08 -16.83
C PRO A 81 33.46 -18.72 -16.14
N ALA A 82 34.42 -17.83 -16.43
CA ALA A 82 34.44 -16.48 -15.87
C ALA A 82 33.33 -15.60 -16.46
N LEU A 83 33.18 -15.58 -17.79
CA LEU A 83 32.12 -14.82 -18.47
C LEU A 83 30.73 -15.33 -18.11
N ARG A 84 30.51 -16.65 -18.05
CA ARG A 84 29.24 -17.25 -17.59
C ARG A 84 28.91 -16.87 -16.15
N ARG A 85 29.90 -16.85 -15.25
CA ARG A 85 29.69 -16.40 -13.87
C ARG A 85 29.33 -14.92 -13.79
N GLN A 86 29.94 -14.08 -14.62
CA GLN A 86 29.59 -12.66 -14.70
C GLN A 86 28.16 -12.46 -15.24
N LEU A 87 27.80 -13.17 -16.32
CA LEU A 87 26.46 -13.16 -16.89
C LEU A 87 25.40 -13.61 -15.88
N ALA A 88 25.64 -14.73 -15.18
CA ALA A 88 24.73 -15.24 -14.16
C ALA A 88 24.54 -14.26 -12.99
N LYS A 89 25.61 -13.57 -12.55
CA LYS A 89 25.51 -12.52 -11.54
C LYS A 89 24.69 -11.32 -12.02
N ALA A 90 24.89 -10.89 -13.26
CA ALA A 90 24.12 -9.80 -13.85
C ALA A 90 22.63 -10.17 -13.97
N GLN A 91 22.31 -11.39 -14.41
CA GLN A 91 20.95 -11.92 -14.47
C GLN A 91 20.28 -12.01 -13.10
N GLN A 92 20.99 -12.55 -12.09
CA GLN A 92 20.48 -12.63 -10.73
C GLN A 92 20.20 -11.24 -10.14
N LEU A 93 21.13 -10.30 -10.33
CA LEU A 93 20.96 -8.92 -9.88
C LEU A 93 19.77 -8.24 -10.58
N GLN A 94 19.61 -8.45 -11.89
CA GLN A 94 18.50 -7.93 -12.68
C GLN A 94 17.14 -8.47 -12.19
N GLN A 95 17.06 -9.77 -11.85
CA GLN A 95 15.86 -10.39 -11.29
C GLN A 95 15.55 -9.91 -9.86
N GLU A 96 16.56 -9.71 -9.02
CA GLU A 96 16.37 -9.18 -7.66
C GLU A 96 15.88 -7.72 -7.70
N LEU A 97 16.49 -6.90 -8.55
CA LEU A 97 16.10 -5.50 -8.73
C LEU A 97 14.70 -5.37 -9.33
N SER A 98 14.32 -6.20 -10.30
CA SER A 98 12.96 -6.19 -10.86
C SER A 98 11.91 -6.55 -9.82
N ARG A 99 12.16 -7.58 -9.00
CA ARG A 99 11.27 -7.93 -7.89
C ARG A 99 11.14 -6.78 -6.89
N ARG A 100 12.26 -6.18 -6.46
CA ARG A 100 12.26 -5.05 -5.51
C ARG A 100 11.60 -3.80 -6.06
N GLU A 101 11.74 -3.54 -7.36
CA GLU A 101 11.07 -2.43 -8.05
C GLU A 101 9.54 -2.59 -7.95
N VAL A 102 9.02 -3.78 -8.28
CA VAL A 102 7.58 -4.09 -8.19
C VAL A 102 7.08 -4.00 -6.75
N GLU A 103 7.84 -4.52 -5.78
CA GLU A 103 7.50 -4.40 -4.36
C GLU A 103 7.42 -2.94 -3.90
N CYS A 104 8.35 -2.08 -4.34
CA CYS A 104 8.31 -0.64 -4.05
C CYS A 104 7.09 0.04 -4.70
N GLN A 105 6.78 -0.30 -5.95
CA GLN A 105 5.63 0.24 -6.68
C GLN A 105 4.30 -0.16 -6.01
N SER A 106 4.13 -1.43 -5.68
CA SER A 106 2.95 -1.94 -4.95
C SER A 106 2.81 -1.25 -3.60
N SER A 107 3.90 -1.18 -2.82
CA SER A 107 3.88 -0.54 -1.50
C SER A 107 3.57 0.96 -1.58
N ALA A 108 4.05 1.66 -2.62
CA ALA A 108 3.71 3.07 -2.86
C ALA A 108 2.23 3.24 -3.24
N ALA A 109 1.68 2.34 -4.06
CA ALA A 109 0.28 2.33 -4.42
C ALA A 109 -0.62 2.13 -3.19
N ASP A 110 -0.30 1.16 -2.34
CA ASP A 110 -1.04 0.89 -1.09
C ASP A 110 -1.05 2.12 -0.16
N LEU A 111 0.09 2.82 -0.03
CA LEU A 111 0.16 4.05 0.76
C LEU A 111 -0.68 5.18 0.17
N ARG A 112 -0.70 5.33 -1.17
CA ARG A 112 -1.56 6.31 -1.85
C ARG A 112 -3.03 5.99 -1.68
N GLU A 113 -3.42 4.74 -1.78
CA GLU A 113 -4.80 4.32 -1.54
C GLU A 113 -5.22 4.64 -0.09
N ARG A 114 -4.37 4.33 0.89
CA ARG A 114 -4.61 4.70 2.30
C ARG A 114 -4.67 6.21 2.54
N TYR A 115 -3.93 7.00 1.76
CA TYR A 115 -4.02 8.46 1.78
C TYR A 115 -5.39 8.94 1.28
N TYR A 116 -5.82 8.49 0.10
CA TYR A 116 -7.12 8.88 -0.46
C TYR A 116 -8.31 8.37 0.37
N ALA A 117 -8.20 7.16 0.92
CA ALA A 117 -9.20 6.64 1.86
C ALA A 117 -9.32 7.53 3.11
N ALA A 118 -8.20 8.03 3.65
CA ALA A 118 -8.21 8.97 4.76
C ALA A 118 -8.79 10.33 4.35
N CYS A 119 -8.45 10.85 3.16
CA CYS A 119 -9.04 12.09 2.62
C CYS A 119 -10.57 12.00 2.50
N LYS A 120 -11.08 10.85 2.03
CA LYS A 120 -12.52 10.59 1.92
C LYS A 120 -13.26 10.66 3.27
N GLN A 121 -12.62 10.28 4.38
CA GLN A 121 -13.21 10.39 5.73
C GLN A 121 -13.47 11.84 6.18
N TYR A 122 -12.71 12.79 5.63
CA TYR A 122 -12.93 14.22 5.86
C TYR A 122 -13.82 14.87 4.78
N GLY A 123 -14.10 14.14 3.69
CA GLY A 123 -14.83 14.67 2.54
C GLY A 123 -14.01 15.61 1.66
N ILE A 124 -12.69 15.40 1.59
CA ILE A 124 -11.74 16.18 0.78
C ILE A 124 -11.17 15.30 -0.36
N THR A 125 -10.74 15.92 -1.46
CA THR A 125 -10.07 15.24 -2.57
C THR A 125 -8.60 14.98 -2.27
N GLY A 126 -7.96 15.85 -1.48
CA GLY A 126 -6.57 15.71 -1.05
C GLY A 126 -5.56 16.38 -1.99
N GLU A 127 -5.99 17.36 -2.79
CA GLU A 127 -5.10 18.18 -3.63
C GLU A 127 -4.41 19.28 -2.80
N ASN A 128 -5.19 19.97 -1.96
CA ASN A 128 -4.69 21.00 -1.07
C ASN A 128 -5.40 20.91 0.29
N VAL A 129 -4.99 19.89 1.07
CA VAL A 129 -5.59 19.54 2.35
C VAL A 129 -5.89 20.75 3.25
N PRO A 130 -4.95 21.70 3.50
CA PRO A 130 -5.26 22.84 4.36
C PRO A 130 -6.38 23.74 3.83
N ARG A 131 -6.40 24.01 2.51
CA ARG A 131 -7.44 24.85 1.90
C ARG A 131 -8.79 24.15 1.87
N GLU A 132 -8.82 22.86 1.55
CA GLU A 132 -10.05 22.07 1.51
C GLU A 132 -10.68 21.95 2.90
N LEU A 133 -9.88 21.68 3.94
CA LEU A 133 -10.36 21.66 5.32
C LEU A 133 -10.91 23.02 5.76
N GLN A 134 -10.27 24.13 5.37
CA GLN A 134 -10.78 25.48 5.66
C GLN A 134 -12.09 25.79 4.92
N ALA A 135 -12.25 25.33 3.67
CA ALA A 135 -13.49 25.50 2.92
C ALA A 135 -14.66 24.77 3.62
N LEU A 136 -14.43 23.55 4.09
CA LEU A 136 -15.42 22.79 4.85
C LEU A 136 -15.90 23.50 6.12
N VAL A 137 -15.01 24.20 6.83
CA VAL A 137 -15.39 25.01 8.01
C VAL A 137 -16.27 26.20 7.61
N LYS A 138 -15.99 26.83 6.46
CA LYS A 138 -16.78 27.98 5.98
C LYS A 138 -18.19 27.58 5.58
N ASP A 139 -18.37 26.37 5.07
CA ASP A 139 -19.68 25.87 4.63
C ASP A 139 -20.50 25.29 5.80
N LEU A 140 -19.86 24.95 6.93
CA LEU A 140 -20.50 24.32 8.08
C LEU A 140 -21.71 25.09 8.63
N PRO A 141 -21.68 26.42 8.85
CA PRO A 141 -22.83 27.14 9.38
C PRO A 141 -24.07 27.03 8.49
N ALA A 142 -23.91 27.05 7.17
CA ALA A 142 -25.02 26.87 6.23
C ALA A 142 -25.62 25.45 6.32
N VAL A 143 -24.78 24.43 6.49
CA VAL A 143 -25.25 23.06 6.70
C VAL A 143 -26.02 22.93 8.02
N LEU A 144 -25.54 23.56 9.10
CA LEU A 144 -26.23 23.55 10.39
C LEU A 144 -27.56 24.32 10.35
N ASP A 145 -27.63 25.42 9.60
CA ASP A 145 -28.88 26.17 9.40
C ASP A 145 -29.96 25.32 8.70
N GLU A 146 -29.58 24.55 7.67
CA GLU A 146 -30.50 23.61 7.03
C GLU A 146 -30.96 22.49 7.98
N VAL A 147 -30.05 21.94 8.79
CA VAL A 147 -30.40 20.98 9.85
C VAL A 147 -31.37 21.59 10.86
N GLY A 148 -31.16 22.85 11.25
CA GLY A 148 -32.07 23.58 12.14
C GLY A 148 -33.47 23.76 11.53
N LYS A 149 -33.56 24.09 10.24
CA LYS A 149 -34.84 24.22 9.52
C LYS A 149 -35.59 22.90 9.43
N ASP A 150 -34.88 21.80 9.19
CA ASP A 150 -35.47 20.48 9.15
C ASP A 150 -35.90 20.01 10.56
N ALA A 151 -35.11 20.31 11.59
CA ALA A 151 -35.47 20.03 12.98
C ALA A 151 -36.76 20.75 13.41
N ALA A 152 -37.01 21.96 12.89
CA ALA A 152 -38.26 22.68 13.15
C ALA A 152 -39.51 21.97 12.57
N ARG A 153 -39.34 21.00 11.67
CA ARG A 153 -40.45 20.19 11.14
C ARG A 153 -40.81 19.02 12.06
N LEU A 154 -40.00 18.71 13.08
CA LEU A 154 -40.25 17.62 14.03
C LEU A 154 -41.36 17.92 15.05
N GLU A 155 -42.12 19.00 14.85
CA GLU A 155 -43.17 19.45 15.78
C GLU A 155 -44.20 18.34 16.05
N GLU A 156 -44.59 17.57 15.04
CA GLU A 156 -45.56 16.49 15.20
C GLU A 156 -45.00 15.34 16.07
N GLN A 157 -43.74 14.98 15.85
CA GLN A 157 -43.01 13.98 16.63
C GLN A 157 -42.90 14.39 18.09
N ILE A 158 -42.57 15.66 18.34
CA ILE A 158 -42.45 16.22 19.68
C ILE A 158 -43.81 16.25 20.38
N GLN A 159 -44.87 16.68 19.68
CA GLN A 159 -46.23 16.69 20.23
C GLN A 159 -46.72 15.28 20.58
N LEU A 160 -46.44 14.30 19.73
CA LEU A 160 -46.77 12.90 20.00
C LEU A 160 -46.04 12.39 21.25
N TYR A 161 -44.72 12.59 21.32
CA TYR A 161 -43.91 12.21 22.47
C TYR A 161 -44.43 12.86 23.76
N ALA A 162 -44.66 14.18 23.75
CA ALA A 162 -45.18 14.92 24.91
C ALA A 162 -46.58 14.46 25.34
N ALA A 163 -47.46 14.15 24.39
CA ALA A 163 -48.77 13.60 24.71
C ALA A 163 -48.65 12.22 25.39
N PHE A 164 -47.74 11.37 24.90
CA PHE A 164 -47.50 10.04 25.44
C PHE A 164 -46.91 10.07 26.85
N THR A 165 -45.90 10.89 27.10
CA THR A 165 -45.29 11.02 28.44
C THR A 165 -46.30 11.53 29.47
N ASN A 166 -47.06 12.57 29.13
CA ASN A 166 -48.14 13.07 29.99
C ASN A 166 -49.21 12.01 30.27
N PHE A 167 -49.60 11.24 29.26
CA PHE A 167 -50.59 10.17 29.44
C PHE A 167 -50.05 9.03 30.33
N ALA A 168 -48.79 8.64 30.14
CA ALA A 168 -48.13 7.61 30.95
C ALA A 168 -47.96 8.05 32.42
N GLU A 169 -47.61 9.32 32.65
CA GLU A 169 -47.54 9.90 34.00
C GLU A 169 -48.92 9.92 34.67
N LEU A 170 -49.97 10.32 33.95
CA LEU A 170 -51.35 10.31 34.46
C LEU A 170 -51.84 8.90 34.80
N LEU A 171 -51.48 7.89 34.00
CA LEU A 171 -51.76 6.49 34.30
C LEU A 171 -51.00 6.02 35.55
N SER A 172 -49.73 6.40 35.68
CA SER A 172 -48.90 6.05 36.85
C SER A 172 -49.43 6.67 38.14
N LEU A 173 -49.92 7.90 38.10
CA LEU A 173 -50.55 8.59 39.25
C LEU A 173 -51.93 8.02 39.62
N ARG A 174 -52.58 7.29 38.70
CA ARG A 174 -53.94 6.76 38.88
C ARG A 174 -53.96 5.31 39.38
N LEU A 175 -52.82 4.64 39.42
CA LEU A 175 -52.67 3.37 40.11
C LEU A 175 -52.75 3.65 41.63
N PRO A 176 -53.68 3.03 42.38
CA PRO A 176 -53.69 3.20 43.82
C PRO A 176 -52.37 2.67 44.38
N HIS A 177 -51.69 3.47 45.21
CA HIS A 177 -50.65 2.96 46.10
C HIS A 177 -51.24 1.77 46.85
N GLN A 178 -50.82 0.57 46.46
CA GLN A 178 -51.06 -0.61 47.25
C GLN A 178 -50.10 -0.48 48.43
N ASP A 179 -50.58 0.06 49.56
CA ASP A 179 -49.82 0.12 50.81
C ASP A 179 -49.24 -1.27 51.12
N PRO A 180 -47.91 -1.50 51.01
CA PRO A 180 -47.29 -2.60 51.70
C PRO A 180 -46.95 -2.05 53.08
N GLY A 181 -47.69 -2.48 54.09
CA GLY A 181 -47.60 -1.94 55.44
C GLY A 181 -46.17 -1.72 55.94
N SER A 182 -46.01 -0.61 56.67
CA SER A 182 -45.08 -0.50 57.81
C SER A 182 -43.67 -1.05 57.59
N GLY A 183 -42.81 -0.23 56.96
CA GLY A 183 -41.38 -0.47 56.93
C GLY A 183 -40.65 0.81 56.59
N GLY A 184 -40.53 1.69 57.57
CA GLY A 184 -39.93 3.02 57.41
C GLY A 184 -38.55 2.97 56.75
N ILE A 185 -38.34 3.88 55.82
CA ILE A 185 -37.01 4.42 55.56
C ILE A 185 -37.17 5.94 55.54
N ASP A 186 -36.90 6.51 56.71
CA ASP A 186 -36.69 7.93 56.94
C ASP A 186 -35.35 8.34 56.33
N TRP A 187 -35.38 8.87 55.11
CA TRP A 187 -34.22 9.53 54.49
C TRP A 187 -34.25 11.00 54.90
N GLY A 188 -33.79 11.22 56.13
CA GLY A 188 -33.76 12.50 56.81
C GLY A 188 -33.34 13.67 55.93
N ASP A 189 -34.16 14.71 56.05
CA ASP A 189 -33.78 16.12 56.16
C ASP A 189 -32.28 16.40 56.00
N SER A 190 -31.86 16.71 54.78
CA SER A 190 -30.70 17.55 54.53
C SER A 190 -31.21 18.84 53.93
N ALA A 191 -31.56 19.78 54.82
CA ALA A 191 -31.69 21.18 54.50
C ALA A 191 -30.38 21.68 53.88
N GLU A 192 -30.31 21.67 52.55
CA GLU A 192 -29.27 22.40 51.84
C GLU A 192 -29.55 23.89 52.00
N ALA A 193 -28.60 24.59 52.62
CA ALA A 193 -28.62 26.02 52.81
C ALA A 193 -28.81 26.74 51.46
N PRO A 194 -29.48 27.90 51.42
CA PRO A 194 -29.56 28.68 50.20
C PRO A 194 -28.15 29.12 49.82
N ILE A 195 -27.66 28.63 48.67
CA ILE A 195 -26.45 29.17 48.06
C ILE A 195 -26.86 30.53 47.48
N GLU A 196 -26.56 31.61 48.21
CA GLU A 196 -26.50 32.95 47.63
C GLU A 196 -25.37 32.95 46.59
N ILE A 197 -25.74 32.94 45.31
CA ILE A 197 -24.81 33.16 44.21
C ILE A 197 -24.48 34.65 44.21
N GLU A 198 -23.38 35.01 44.85
CA GLU A 198 -22.80 36.35 44.75
C GLU A 198 -22.23 36.52 43.34
N ILE A 199 -22.94 37.25 42.49
CA ILE A 199 -22.47 37.65 41.16
C ILE A 199 -21.35 38.68 41.40
N VAL A 200 -20.11 38.21 41.43
CA VAL A 200 -18.95 39.10 41.45
C VAL A 200 -18.81 39.69 40.06
N ASP A 201 -19.35 40.90 39.90
CA ASP A 201 -19.20 41.73 38.71
C ASP A 201 -17.72 42.14 38.55
N VAL A 202 -16.94 41.25 37.93
CA VAL A 202 -15.58 41.57 37.51
C VAL A 202 -15.70 42.43 36.25
N GLY A 203 -15.75 43.74 36.50
CA GLY A 203 -15.85 44.77 35.49
C GLY A 203 -14.92 44.53 34.31
N THR A 204 -15.52 44.39 33.13
CA THR A 204 -14.89 44.75 31.87
C THR A 204 -15.84 45.69 31.15
N ASP A 205 -15.44 46.95 31.01
CA ASP A 205 -16.13 47.95 30.18
C ASP A 205 -16.36 47.37 28.77
N CYS A 206 -17.55 46.86 28.52
CA CYS A 206 -17.96 46.31 27.25
C CYS A 206 -19.35 46.84 26.89
N PRO A 207 -19.60 47.21 25.62
CA PRO A 207 -20.92 47.62 25.19
C PRO A 207 -21.92 46.48 25.41
N GLU A 208 -22.98 46.77 26.16
CA GLU A 208 -24.08 45.83 26.45
C GLU A 208 -24.68 45.27 25.16
N GLY A 209 -24.94 43.95 25.15
CA GLY A 209 -25.79 43.31 24.13
C GLY A 209 -25.08 42.60 22.97
N VAL A 210 -23.74 42.51 22.94
CA VAL A 210 -23.01 41.73 21.91
C VAL A 210 -22.48 40.44 22.53
N ALA A 211 -23.08 39.30 22.18
CA ALA A 211 -22.60 37.98 22.58
C ALA A 211 -21.16 37.74 22.08
N ARG A 212 -20.29 37.19 22.94
CA ARG A 212 -18.87 36.92 22.63
C ARG A 212 -18.49 35.52 23.05
N GLY A 213 -17.50 34.95 22.37
CA GLY A 213 -17.00 33.60 22.70
C GLY A 213 -18.06 32.53 22.45
N GLU A 214 -18.31 31.68 23.45
CA GLU A 214 -19.29 30.59 23.35
C GLU A 214 -20.73 31.09 23.21
N ASP A 215 -21.04 32.26 23.76
CA ASP A 215 -22.38 32.87 23.69
C ASP A 215 -22.73 33.37 22.28
N ALA A 216 -21.73 33.55 21.41
CA ALA A 216 -21.92 33.95 20.02
C ALA A 216 -22.25 32.77 19.09
N LEU A 217 -22.11 31.53 19.58
CA LEU A 217 -22.35 30.32 18.80
C LEU A 217 -23.84 29.98 18.76
N THR A 218 -24.30 29.50 17.62
CA THR A 218 -25.67 28.95 17.50
C THR A 218 -25.82 27.65 18.31
N VAL A 219 -27.07 27.22 18.54
CA VAL A 219 -27.42 26.01 19.30
C VAL A 219 -26.68 24.76 18.81
N LEU A 220 -26.48 24.61 17.50
CA LEU A 220 -25.79 23.47 16.91
C LEU A 220 -24.26 23.64 16.81
N GLU A 221 -23.75 24.86 16.90
CA GLU A 221 -22.30 25.13 16.91
C GLU A 221 -21.72 24.96 18.32
N ASN A 222 -22.45 25.39 19.35
CA ASN A 222 -22.05 25.23 20.74
C ASN A 222 -22.06 23.73 21.13
N PRO A 223 -20.93 23.19 21.63
CA PRO A 223 -20.82 21.76 21.94
C PRO A 223 -21.81 21.25 22.99
N GLN A 224 -22.12 22.05 24.01
CA GLN A 224 -22.99 21.63 25.11
C GLN A 224 -24.44 21.53 24.67
N SER A 225 -24.96 22.57 24.01
CA SER A 225 -26.32 22.58 23.49
C SER A 225 -26.50 21.58 22.35
N ARG A 226 -25.49 21.41 21.47
CA ARG A 226 -25.50 20.38 20.44
C ARG A 226 -25.61 18.97 21.06
N SER A 227 -24.86 18.67 22.11
CA SER A 227 -24.96 17.36 22.79
C SER A 227 -26.37 17.12 23.31
N ARG A 228 -26.94 18.09 24.04
CA ARG A 228 -28.31 17.99 24.55
C ARG A 228 -29.34 17.80 23.43
N PHE A 229 -29.20 18.53 22.34
CA PHE A 229 -30.08 18.39 21.18
C PHE A 229 -29.98 16.99 20.55
N ILE A 230 -28.77 16.46 20.42
CA ILE A 230 -28.54 15.10 19.92
C ILE A 230 -29.12 14.05 20.88
N ASP A 231 -28.99 14.24 22.19
CA ASP A 231 -29.57 13.34 23.21
C ASP A 231 -31.10 13.33 23.13
N GLN A 232 -31.74 14.50 22.95
CA GLN A 232 -33.18 14.62 22.75
C GLN A 232 -33.66 13.96 21.45
N LEU A 233 -32.89 14.06 20.37
CA LEU A 233 -33.20 13.34 19.13
C LEU A 233 -33.07 11.82 19.29
N MET A 234 -32.05 11.34 20.02
CA MET A 234 -31.90 9.91 20.35
C MET A 234 -33.06 9.40 21.19
N GLU A 235 -33.50 10.18 22.18
CA GLU A 235 -34.67 9.86 22.98
C GLU A 235 -35.93 9.72 22.11
N LEU A 236 -36.16 10.68 21.20
CA LEU A 236 -37.28 10.66 20.28
C LEU A 236 -37.21 9.47 19.30
N GLU A 237 -36.01 9.12 18.81
CA GLU A 237 -35.78 7.94 17.97
C GLU A 237 -36.17 6.66 18.73
N VAL A 238 -35.69 6.51 19.97
CA VAL A 238 -35.98 5.33 20.80
C VAL A 238 -37.48 5.23 21.08
N PHE A 239 -38.12 6.33 21.43
CA PHE A 239 -39.57 6.39 21.64
C PHE A 239 -40.35 5.92 20.39
N LEU A 240 -40.06 6.48 19.22
CA LEU A 240 -40.76 6.13 17.98
C LEU A 240 -40.46 4.68 17.55
N THR A 241 -39.24 4.19 17.76
CA THR A 241 -38.85 2.80 17.49
C THR A 241 -39.61 1.82 18.38
N GLN A 242 -39.68 2.12 19.68
CA GLN A 242 -40.45 1.35 20.65
C GLN A 242 -41.92 1.34 20.27
N ARG A 243 -42.49 2.52 19.96
CA ARG A 243 -43.90 2.65 19.59
C ARG A 243 -44.24 1.88 18.32
N LEU A 244 -43.37 1.92 17.31
CA LEU A 244 -43.56 1.17 16.08
C LEU A 244 -43.52 -0.35 16.32
N THR A 245 -42.67 -0.80 17.24
CA THR A 245 -42.57 -2.22 17.61
C THR A 245 -43.84 -2.68 18.34
N GLU A 246 -44.31 -1.92 19.33
CA GLU A 246 -45.58 -2.17 20.04
C GLU A 246 -46.75 -2.28 19.06
N MET A 247 -46.90 -1.31 18.15
CA MET A 247 -47.99 -1.31 17.17
C MET A 247 -47.92 -2.48 16.17
N ARG A 248 -46.74 -3.07 15.95
CA ARG A 248 -46.55 -4.24 15.06
C ARG A 248 -46.79 -5.57 15.78
N GLU A 249 -46.47 -5.64 17.07
CA GLU A 249 -46.65 -6.84 17.89
C GLU A 249 -48.07 -6.94 18.47
N GLU A 250 -48.70 -5.81 18.79
CA GLU A 250 -50.03 -5.74 19.42
C GLU A 250 -51.16 -5.88 18.38
N GLY A 251 -51.36 -7.10 17.90
CA GLY A 251 -52.62 -7.52 17.26
C GLY A 251 -53.76 -7.79 18.26
N ASP A 252 -53.59 -7.44 19.55
CA ASP A 252 -54.47 -7.85 20.64
C ASP A 252 -55.43 -6.74 21.08
N VAL A 253 -56.71 -7.09 21.23
CA VAL A 253 -57.84 -6.19 21.55
C VAL A 253 -57.64 -5.46 22.90
N VAL A 254 -56.77 -6.00 23.76
CA VAL A 254 -56.44 -5.47 25.08
C VAL A 254 -55.59 -4.19 25.01
N ALA A 255 -54.66 -4.08 24.05
CA ALA A 255 -53.86 -2.86 23.86
C ALA A 255 -54.74 -1.68 23.42
N MET A 256 -55.70 -1.94 22.53
CA MET A 256 -56.68 -0.94 22.09
C MET A 256 -57.57 -0.43 23.24
N SER A 257 -57.77 -1.23 24.29
CA SER A 257 -58.53 -0.84 25.49
C SER A 257 -57.74 0.12 26.39
N GLN A 258 -56.42 -0.08 26.53
CA GLN A 258 -55.56 0.74 27.40
C GLN A 258 -55.45 2.20 26.92
N PHE A 259 -55.50 2.40 25.60
CA PHE A 259 -55.42 3.74 25.00
C PHE A 259 -56.78 4.42 24.80
N GLN A 260 -57.92 3.85 25.25
CA GLN A 260 -59.24 4.47 25.05
C GLN A 260 -59.39 5.86 25.67
N GLN A 261 -58.64 6.14 26.75
CA GLN A 261 -58.62 7.45 27.42
C GLN A 261 -57.46 8.34 26.94
N ALA A 262 -56.65 7.87 26.00
CA ALA A 262 -55.54 8.64 25.45
C ALA A 262 -56.05 9.76 24.52
N PRO A 263 -55.33 10.88 24.41
CA PRO A 263 -55.64 11.93 23.44
C PRO A 263 -55.70 11.42 21.99
N SER A 264 -56.42 12.12 21.11
CA SER A 264 -56.56 11.76 19.68
C SER A 264 -55.22 11.72 18.94
N VAL A 265 -54.26 12.54 19.36
CA VAL A 265 -52.88 12.55 18.86
C VAL A 265 -52.20 11.18 19.05
N ILE A 266 -52.58 10.42 20.09
CA ILE A 266 -52.09 9.07 20.36
C ILE A 266 -52.91 8.01 19.62
N GLN A 267 -54.24 8.10 19.66
CA GLN A 267 -55.14 7.09 19.09
C GLN A 267 -55.16 7.08 17.56
N GLY A 268 -54.97 8.23 16.92
CA GLY A 268 -55.11 8.39 15.47
C GLY A 268 -53.90 7.92 14.64
N GLN A 269 -52.90 7.30 15.27
CA GLN A 269 -51.64 6.97 14.63
C GLN A 269 -51.69 5.63 13.88
N THR A 270 -51.00 5.56 12.73
CA THR A 270 -50.80 4.31 11.98
C THR A 270 -49.33 3.89 11.99
N CYS A 271 -49.06 2.60 11.76
CA CYS A 271 -47.70 2.09 11.68
C CYS A 271 -46.87 2.80 10.59
N GLU A 272 -47.47 3.11 9.44
CA GLU A 272 -46.82 3.80 8.34
C GLU A 272 -46.44 5.23 8.72
N HIS A 273 -47.31 5.92 9.45
CA HIS A 273 -47.07 7.30 9.89
C HIS A 273 -45.95 7.37 10.94
N ILE A 274 -46.00 6.52 11.96
CA ILE A 274 -44.92 6.43 12.97
C ILE A 274 -43.59 6.05 12.32
N GLN A 275 -43.62 5.16 11.31
CA GLN A 275 -42.42 4.82 10.55
C GLN A 275 -41.87 6.01 9.75
N ALA A 276 -42.73 6.82 9.14
CA ALA A 276 -42.32 8.05 8.46
C ALA A 276 -41.70 9.05 9.45
N MET A 277 -42.35 9.29 10.59
CA MET A 277 -41.85 10.12 11.68
C MET A 277 -40.48 9.67 12.17
N LEU A 278 -40.29 8.36 12.38
CA LEU A 278 -39.01 7.76 12.79
C LEU A 278 -37.93 8.01 11.73
N SER A 279 -38.25 7.85 10.45
CA SER A 279 -37.29 8.04 9.36
C SER A 279 -36.77 9.48 9.27
N GLU A 280 -37.60 10.48 9.57
CA GLU A 280 -37.21 11.89 9.61
C GLU A 280 -36.23 12.17 10.76
N VAL A 281 -36.51 11.63 11.96
CA VAL A 281 -35.62 11.76 13.13
C VAL A 281 -34.28 11.07 12.86
N GLN A 282 -34.31 9.86 12.27
CA GLN A 282 -33.11 9.10 11.93
C GLN A 282 -32.25 9.79 10.87
N ASP A 283 -32.85 10.44 9.87
CA ASP A 283 -32.12 11.24 8.89
C ASP A 283 -31.37 12.41 9.56
N LEU A 284 -32.08 13.19 10.40
CA LEU A 284 -31.50 14.31 11.13
C LEU A 284 -30.36 13.86 12.06
N LEU A 285 -30.60 12.79 12.82
CA LEU A 285 -29.60 12.21 13.72
C LEU A 285 -28.39 11.70 12.93
N GLY A 286 -28.61 11.02 11.80
CA GLY A 286 -27.54 10.55 10.92
C GLY A 286 -26.68 11.69 10.37
N ARG A 287 -27.29 12.82 10.01
CA ARG A 287 -26.56 14.02 9.57
C ARG A 287 -25.68 14.61 10.68
N LEU A 288 -26.18 14.70 11.91
CA LEU A 288 -25.46 15.29 13.05
C LEU A 288 -24.41 14.36 13.68
N THR A 289 -24.61 13.05 13.60
CA THR A 289 -23.74 12.06 14.25
C THR A 289 -22.76 11.36 13.31
N SER A 290 -22.83 11.63 12.00
CA SER A 290 -21.89 11.07 11.02
C SER A 290 -20.43 11.36 11.38
N LEU A 291 -19.53 10.42 11.08
CA LEU A 291 -18.08 10.60 11.30
C LEU A 291 -17.55 11.88 10.65
N ARG A 292 -18.07 12.22 9.46
CA ARG A 292 -17.73 13.45 8.75
C ARG A 292 -18.15 14.69 9.54
N MET A 293 -19.36 14.72 10.08
CA MET A 293 -19.83 15.83 10.90
C MET A 293 -19.01 15.97 12.20
N GLN A 294 -18.66 14.85 12.84
CA GLN A 294 -17.76 14.86 14.01
C GLN A 294 -16.39 15.45 13.66
N HIS A 295 -15.81 15.07 12.53
CA HIS A 295 -14.58 15.69 12.02
C HIS A 295 -14.75 17.20 11.81
N LEU A 296 -15.86 17.65 11.21
CA LEU A 296 -16.13 19.08 10.99
C LEU A 296 -16.17 19.86 12.31
N PHE A 297 -16.81 19.32 13.35
CA PHE A 297 -16.81 19.97 14.66
C PHE A 297 -15.41 20.03 15.29
N MET A 298 -14.59 18.99 15.13
CA MET A 298 -13.19 19.03 15.61
C MET A 298 -12.33 20.03 14.83
N ILE A 299 -12.54 20.14 13.51
CA ILE A 299 -11.86 21.12 12.64
C ILE A 299 -12.28 22.54 13.02
N HIS A 300 -13.58 22.78 13.25
CA HIS A 300 -14.11 24.09 13.66
C HIS A 300 -13.63 24.49 15.06
N ALA A 301 -13.65 23.56 16.02
CA ALA A 301 -13.30 23.85 17.42
C ALA A 301 -11.80 24.07 17.65
N SER A 302 -10.91 23.53 16.80
CA SER A 302 -9.47 23.61 17.04
C SER A 302 -8.63 23.76 15.76
N PRO A 303 -7.95 24.90 15.55
CA PRO A 303 -7.01 25.05 14.43
C PRO A 303 -5.82 24.07 14.52
N ARG A 304 -5.43 23.65 15.74
CA ARG A 304 -4.39 22.64 15.96
C ARG A 304 -4.79 21.26 15.41
N TYR A 305 -6.08 20.95 15.40
CA TYR A 305 -6.56 19.70 14.80
C TYR A 305 -6.34 19.73 13.27
N VAL A 306 -6.62 20.86 12.62
CA VAL A 306 -6.38 21.07 11.19
C VAL A 306 -4.90 20.88 10.83
N GLU A 307 -4.00 21.49 11.61
CA GLU A 307 -2.55 21.32 11.43
C GLU A 307 -2.13 19.86 11.57
N ARG A 308 -2.62 19.16 12.60
CA ARG A 308 -2.31 17.76 12.86
C ARG A 308 -2.79 16.85 11.73
N VAL A 309 -4.04 17.01 11.28
CA VAL A 309 -4.60 16.22 10.18
C VAL A 309 -3.84 16.51 8.87
N SER A 310 -3.55 17.77 8.61
CA SER A 310 -2.78 18.19 7.43
C SER A 310 -1.39 17.57 7.42
N GLU A 311 -0.69 17.58 8.56
CA GLU A 311 0.64 16.98 8.68
C GLU A 311 0.59 15.45 8.57
N MET A 312 -0.37 14.81 9.23
CA MET A 312 -0.57 13.36 9.12
C MET A 312 -0.80 12.92 7.66
N LEU A 313 -1.68 13.60 6.94
CA LEU A 313 -1.98 13.29 5.53
C LEU A 313 -0.76 13.58 4.64
N ARG A 314 -0.07 14.69 4.86
CA ARG A 314 1.18 15.03 4.16
C ARG A 314 2.26 13.97 4.37
N GLN A 315 2.42 13.48 5.61
CA GLN A 315 3.38 12.42 5.92
C GLN A 315 3.07 11.11 5.19
N LYS A 316 1.80 10.70 5.14
CA LYS A 316 1.39 9.51 4.36
C LYS A 316 1.76 9.65 2.89
N MET A 317 1.48 10.80 2.27
CA MET A 317 1.82 11.04 0.87
C MET A 317 3.33 11.06 0.65
N LYS A 318 4.08 11.73 1.54
CA LYS A 318 5.55 11.79 1.48
C LYS A 318 6.18 10.40 1.55
N GLN A 319 5.65 9.49 2.36
CA GLN A 319 6.14 8.10 2.42
C GLN A 319 5.95 7.37 1.09
N ALA A 320 4.80 7.56 0.43
CA ALA A 320 4.56 6.98 -0.89
C ALA A 320 5.54 7.53 -1.94
N ASP A 321 5.77 8.85 -1.95
CA ASP A 321 6.67 9.47 -2.92
C ASP A 321 8.14 9.03 -2.72
N ILE A 322 8.58 8.85 -1.48
CA ILE A 322 9.91 8.27 -1.18
C ILE A 322 10.02 6.86 -1.76
N LEU A 323 8.98 6.03 -1.65
CA LEU A 323 8.99 4.68 -2.23
C LEU A 323 9.00 4.72 -3.76
N VAL A 324 8.31 5.66 -4.39
CA VAL A 324 8.37 5.86 -5.84
C VAL A 324 9.77 6.25 -6.28
N LEU A 325 10.41 7.22 -5.61
CA LEU A 325 11.80 7.60 -5.89
C LEU A 325 12.74 6.42 -5.72
N LYS A 326 12.58 5.64 -4.64
CA LYS A 326 13.36 4.41 -4.42
C LYS A 326 13.13 3.41 -5.55
N GLY A 327 11.89 3.21 -5.99
CA GLY A 327 11.53 2.36 -7.14
C GLY A 327 12.23 2.81 -8.42
N ALA A 328 12.25 4.12 -8.72
CA ALA A 328 12.96 4.67 -9.87
C ALA A 328 14.46 4.39 -9.83
N THR A 329 15.11 4.53 -8.67
CA THR A 329 16.53 4.17 -8.53
C THR A 329 16.80 2.67 -8.73
N MET A 330 15.86 1.80 -8.35
CA MET A 330 15.97 0.36 -8.63
C MET A 330 15.79 0.06 -10.12
N ALA A 331 14.88 0.77 -10.80
CA ALA A 331 14.66 0.66 -12.23
C ALA A 331 15.90 1.08 -13.04
N GLU A 332 16.56 2.16 -12.64
CA GLU A 332 17.83 2.61 -13.24
C GLU A 332 18.92 1.54 -13.10
N LYS A 333 19.17 1.04 -11.89
CA LYS A 333 20.14 -0.04 -11.64
C LYS A 333 19.78 -1.34 -12.37
N ARG A 334 18.49 -1.65 -12.50
CA ARG A 334 18.02 -2.80 -13.28
C ARG A 334 18.36 -2.62 -14.76
N GLN A 335 18.22 -1.41 -15.29
CA GLN A 335 18.58 -1.09 -16.67
C GLN A 335 20.09 -1.23 -16.90
N GLU A 336 20.92 -0.77 -15.96
CA GLU A 336 22.38 -0.98 -16.00
C GLU A 336 22.74 -2.48 -16.01
N ALA A 337 22.13 -3.28 -15.14
CA ALA A 337 22.34 -4.73 -15.11
C ALA A 337 21.91 -5.42 -16.42
N LEU A 338 20.82 -4.95 -17.03
CA LEU A 338 20.35 -5.44 -18.33
C LEU A 338 21.31 -5.07 -19.47
N GLN A 339 21.86 -3.86 -19.46
CA GLN A 339 22.89 -3.45 -20.42
C GLN A 339 24.15 -4.31 -20.28
N GLU A 340 24.61 -4.58 -19.05
CA GLU A 340 25.73 -5.48 -18.81
C GLU A 340 25.45 -6.89 -19.32
N GLN A 341 24.25 -7.42 -19.09
CA GLN A 341 23.81 -8.70 -19.63
C GLN A 341 23.90 -8.70 -21.17
N SER A 342 23.34 -7.69 -21.84
CA SER A 342 23.36 -7.57 -23.30
C SER A 342 24.77 -7.46 -23.89
N ARG A 343 25.74 -6.96 -23.11
CA ARG A 343 27.15 -6.89 -23.49
C ARG A 343 27.87 -8.23 -23.33
N LEU A 344 27.49 -9.02 -22.32
CA LEU A 344 28.14 -10.29 -21.98
C LEU A 344 27.63 -11.46 -22.82
N GLU A 345 26.32 -11.52 -23.12
CA GLU A 345 25.70 -12.59 -23.92
C GLU A 345 26.41 -12.85 -25.27
N PRO A 346 26.59 -11.85 -26.16
CA PRO A 346 27.24 -12.09 -27.46
C PRO A 346 28.71 -12.50 -27.30
N ARG A 347 29.38 -12.09 -26.22
CA ARG A 347 30.77 -12.49 -25.94
C ARG A 347 30.86 -13.95 -25.52
N VAL A 348 29.90 -14.44 -24.73
CA VAL A 348 29.81 -15.87 -24.37
C VAL A 348 29.53 -16.70 -25.63
N ASP A 349 28.59 -16.26 -26.46
CA ASP A 349 28.22 -16.96 -27.70
C ASP A 349 29.39 -17.01 -28.69
N LEU A 350 30.08 -15.87 -28.89
CA LEU A 350 31.27 -15.80 -29.73
C LEU A 350 32.38 -16.71 -29.21
N LEU A 351 32.66 -16.68 -27.90
CA LEU A 351 33.68 -17.54 -27.30
C LEU A 351 33.33 -19.03 -27.46
N ALA A 352 32.06 -19.39 -27.30
CA ALA A 352 31.57 -20.75 -27.54
C ALA A 352 31.68 -21.15 -29.03
N GLY A 353 31.46 -20.21 -29.95
CA GLY A 353 31.68 -20.38 -31.38
C GLY A 353 33.15 -20.64 -31.73
N CYS A 354 34.03 -19.71 -31.36
CA CYS A 354 35.48 -19.82 -31.59
C CYS A 354 36.07 -21.09 -30.96
N THR A 355 35.57 -21.51 -29.80
CA THR A 355 36.05 -22.72 -29.12
C THR A 355 35.63 -23.99 -29.85
N ARG A 356 34.42 -24.03 -30.43
CA ARG A 356 33.98 -25.13 -31.31
C ARG A 356 34.80 -25.18 -32.60
N GLU A 357 35.18 -24.03 -33.16
CA GLU A 357 36.07 -23.98 -34.33
C GLU A 357 37.48 -24.45 -34.00
N LEU A 358 38.06 -23.99 -32.89
CA LEU A 358 39.36 -24.45 -32.40
C LEU A 358 39.37 -25.96 -32.16
N GLN A 359 38.30 -26.49 -31.57
CA GLN A 359 38.12 -27.94 -31.40
C GLN A 359 38.22 -28.67 -32.74
N LYS A 360 37.41 -28.26 -33.74
CA LYS A 360 37.42 -28.87 -35.08
C LYS A 360 38.78 -28.82 -35.75
N LEU A 361 39.49 -27.68 -35.64
CA LEU A 361 40.83 -27.52 -36.22
C LEU A 361 41.84 -28.46 -35.58
N ILE A 362 41.79 -28.63 -34.25
CA ILE A 362 42.69 -29.54 -33.53
C ILE A 362 42.38 -31.00 -33.84
N GLU A 363 41.09 -31.38 -33.86
CA GLU A 363 40.65 -32.74 -34.26
C GLU A 363 41.11 -33.06 -35.68
N ALA A 364 40.96 -32.12 -36.62
CA ALA A 364 41.40 -32.28 -38.01
C ALA A 364 42.93 -32.39 -38.15
N ASP A 365 43.72 -31.59 -37.43
CA ASP A 365 45.18 -31.69 -37.47
C ASP A 365 45.67 -33.03 -36.92
N ILE A 366 45.10 -33.50 -35.81
CA ILE A 366 45.42 -34.82 -35.24
C ILE A 366 44.96 -35.93 -36.20
N SER A 367 43.74 -35.85 -36.75
CA SER A 367 43.21 -36.84 -37.69
C SER A 367 44.12 -37.02 -38.91
N LYS A 368 44.60 -35.92 -39.51
CA LYS A 368 45.55 -35.94 -40.63
C LYS A 368 46.85 -36.69 -40.27
N ARG A 369 47.37 -36.49 -39.06
CA ARG A 369 48.59 -37.17 -38.55
C ARG A 369 48.39 -38.66 -38.29
N TYR A 370 47.14 -39.11 -38.19
CA TYR A 370 46.76 -40.51 -37.93
C TYR A 370 45.95 -41.11 -39.09
N HIS A 371 46.34 -40.86 -40.34
CA HIS A 371 45.73 -41.47 -41.54
C HIS A 371 44.22 -41.24 -41.65
N ASN A 372 43.75 -40.03 -41.32
CA ASN A 372 42.33 -39.63 -41.34
C ASN A 372 41.43 -40.45 -40.41
N ARG A 373 41.99 -40.97 -39.31
CA ARG A 373 41.20 -41.59 -38.25
C ARG A 373 40.31 -40.54 -37.57
N PRO A 374 39.06 -40.87 -37.20
CA PRO A 374 38.20 -39.95 -36.47
C PRO A 374 38.82 -39.61 -35.11
N VAL A 375 38.82 -38.33 -34.72
CA VAL A 375 39.35 -37.83 -33.44
C VAL A 375 38.27 -37.00 -32.76
N ASN A 376 38.01 -37.26 -31.48
CA ASN A 376 37.06 -36.48 -30.69
C ASN A 376 37.74 -35.87 -29.46
N LEU A 377 37.62 -34.56 -29.29
CA LEU A 377 38.02 -33.87 -28.07
C LEU A 377 36.84 -33.80 -27.10
N MET A 378 36.98 -34.48 -25.96
CA MET A 378 35.94 -34.54 -24.94
C MET A 378 36.14 -33.45 -23.87
N GLY A 379 35.05 -32.87 -23.39
CA GLY A 379 35.06 -31.86 -22.32
C GLY A 379 35.25 -30.41 -22.78
N VAL A 380 35.00 -30.10 -24.06
CA VAL A 380 34.98 -28.74 -24.59
C VAL A 380 33.59 -28.13 -24.37
N ASN A 381 33.29 -27.70 -23.13
CA ASN A 381 32.01 -27.04 -22.79
C ASN A 381 32.25 -25.61 -22.30
N ILE A 382 31.79 -24.63 -23.07
CA ILE A 382 31.82 -23.19 -22.75
C ILE A 382 30.43 -22.64 -22.48
#